data_AF-A0A2N3YH89-F1
#
_entry.id   AF-A0A2N3YH89-F1
#
_cell.length_a   1.000
_cell.length_b   1.000
_cell.length_c   1.000
_cell.angle_alpha   90.00
_cell.angle_beta   90.00
_cell.angle_gamma   90.00
#
_symmetry.space_group_name_H-M   'P 1'
#
loop_
_entity.id
_entity.type
_entity.pdbx_description
1 polymer ?
#
loop_
_entity_poly.entity_id
_entity_poly.type
_entity_poly.pdbx_seq_one_letter_code
_entity_poly.pdbx_strand_id
1 'polypeptide(L)'
;MHRIEAGNPSVTIGAYINVAAALGLHLVVPILDAPTTEPTTITVGDYPGLRTLAWQTDAGVTITETEALNLYERGWRHLNQEALTDREKAFIQHLADTYSNGELLV
;
A
#
# COMPACT_ATOMS: atom_id res chain seq x y z
N MET A 1 -38.51 22.37 -3.10
CA MET A 1 -37.98 22.78 -1.78
C MET A 1 -37.41 21.52 -1.11
N HIS A 2 -36.16 21.14 -1.39
CA HIS A 2 -35.45 20.09 -0.65
C HIS A 2 -34.08 20.66 -0.29
N ARG A 3 -33.93 21.10 0.96
CA ARG A 3 -32.66 21.53 1.54
C ARG A 3 -32.02 20.28 2.13
N ILE A 4 -31.03 19.72 1.45
CA ILE A 4 -30.15 18.72 2.05
C ILE A 4 -29.02 19.54 2.70
N GLU A 5 -29.04 19.62 4.02
CA GLU A 5 -27.95 20.23 4.77
C GLU A 5 -26.72 19.32 4.62
N ALA A 6 -25.68 19.84 3.97
CA ALA A 6 -24.38 19.18 3.90
C ALA A 6 -23.82 19.09 5.32
N GLY A 7 -23.96 17.91 5.95
CA GLY A 7 -23.43 17.65 7.28
C GLY A 7 -21.92 17.92 7.32
N ASN A 8 -21.50 18.74 8.29
CA ASN A 8 -20.11 19.09 8.51
C ASN A 8 -19.30 17.79 8.80
N PRO A 9 -18.20 17.48 8.09
CA PRO A 9 -17.50 16.19 8.17
C PRO A 9 -16.78 15.91 9.50
N SER A 10 -16.93 16.75 10.52
CA SER A 10 -16.25 16.63 11.82
C SER A 10 -17.23 16.26 12.93
N VAL A 11 -17.82 15.06 12.85
CA VAL A 11 -18.59 14.52 13.97
C VAL A 11 -17.67 13.60 14.77
N THR A 12 -17.45 13.93 16.04
CA THR A 12 -16.67 13.11 16.97
C THR A 12 -17.29 11.72 17.06
N ILE A 13 -16.46 10.66 17.07
CA ILE A 13 -16.92 9.27 17.15
C ILE A 13 -17.92 9.02 18.29
N GLY A 14 -17.80 9.76 19.40
CA GLY A 14 -18.72 9.72 20.54
C GLY A 14 -20.17 10.13 20.22
N ALA A 15 -20.39 11.03 19.26
CA ALA A 15 -21.75 11.41 18.86
C ALA A 15 -22.45 10.28 18.09
N TYR A 16 -21.72 9.55 17.23
CA TYR A 16 -22.26 8.34 16.58
C TYR A 16 -22.58 7.24 17.58
N ILE A 17 -21.71 7.04 18.58
CA ILE A 17 -21.96 6.07 19.66
C ILE A 17 -23.22 6.42 20.44
N ASN A 18 -23.43 7.71 20.74
CA ASN A 18 -24.62 8.15 21.47
C ASN A 18 -25.91 7.91 20.67
N VAL A 19 -25.90 8.19 19.36
CA VAL A 19 -27.04 7.89 18.47
C VAL A 19 -27.28 6.39 18.40
N ALA A 20 -26.23 5.59 18.26
CA ALA A 20 -26.36 4.13 18.24
C ALA A 20 -26.96 3.61 19.55
N ALA A 21 -26.51 4.11 20.71
CA ALA A 21 -27.07 3.76 22.01
C ALA A 21 -28.54 4.15 22.13
N ALA A 22 -28.93 5.35 21.67
CA ALA A 22 -30.32 5.81 21.70
C ALA A 22 -31.25 4.96 20.81
N LEU A 23 -30.72 4.39 19.74
CA LEU A 23 -31.44 3.48 18.83
C LEU A 23 -31.40 2.01 19.29
N GLY A 24 -30.72 1.69 20.39
CA GLY A 24 -30.54 0.31 20.87
C GLY A 24 -29.61 -0.54 20.00
N LEU A 25 -28.76 0.09 19.19
CA LEU A 25 -27.77 -0.58 18.34
C LEU A 25 -26.54 -0.97 19.16
N HIS A 26 -26.08 -2.20 18.97
CA HIS A 26 -24.84 -2.70 19.57
C HIS A 26 -23.72 -2.72 18.51
N LEU A 27 -22.78 -1.79 18.61
CA LEU A 27 -21.63 -1.73 17.70
C LEU A 27 -20.49 -2.58 18.25
N VAL A 28 -19.99 -3.49 17.42
CA VAL A 28 -18.79 -4.27 17.70
C VAL A 28 -17.72 -3.84 16.71
N VAL A 29 -16.60 -3.30 17.21
CA VAL A 29 -15.42 -2.99 16.40
C VAL A 29 -14.39 -4.10 16.67
N PRO A 30 -14.25 -5.09 15.78
CA PRO A 30 -13.24 -6.11 15.96
C PRO A 30 -11.86 -5.48 15.84
N ILE A 31 -10.98 -5.78 16.78
CA ILE A 31 -9.54 -5.56 16.58
C ILE A 31 -9.11 -6.72 15.69
N LEU A 32 -8.88 -6.41 14.42
CA LEU A 32 -8.27 -7.37 13.50
C LEU A 32 -6.80 -7.45 13.86
N ASP A 33 -6.28 -8.65 14.11
CA ASP A 33 -4.84 -8.86 14.12
C ASP A 33 -4.29 -8.33 12.80
N ALA A 34 -3.21 -7.55 12.88
CA ALA A 34 -2.46 -7.21 11.69
C ALA A 34 -2.12 -8.53 10.99
N PRO A 35 -2.34 -8.67 9.66
CA PRO A 35 -2.09 -9.93 8.98
C PRO A 35 -0.67 -10.36 9.30
N THR A 36 -0.53 -11.51 9.99
CA THR A 36 0.75 -12.14 10.31
C THR A 36 1.29 -12.80 9.04
N THR A 37 1.46 -12.00 7.99
CA THR A 37 2.26 -12.36 6.84
C THR A 37 3.63 -11.81 7.19
N GLU A 38 4.55 -12.68 7.61
CA GLU A 38 5.95 -12.27 7.76
C GLU A 38 6.34 -11.56 6.45
N PRO A 39 6.72 -10.28 6.51
CA PRO A 39 6.92 -9.52 5.29
C PRO A 39 8.04 -10.17 4.51
N THR A 40 7.73 -10.62 3.29
CA THR A 40 8.74 -11.19 2.41
C THR A 40 9.72 -10.07 2.09
N THR A 41 11.01 -10.36 2.29
CA THR A 41 12.07 -9.36 2.14
C THR A 41 12.98 -9.73 0.99
N ILE A 42 13.50 -8.71 0.33
CA ILE A 42 14.41 -8.81 -0.81
C ILE A 42 15.60 -7.88 -0.62
N THR A 43 16.74 -8.23 -1.20
CA THR A 43 17.93 -7.38 -1.18
C THR A 43 17.91 -6.44 -2.38
N VAL A 44 18.12 -5.14 -2.13
CA VAL A 44 18.04 -4.08 -3.17
C VAL A 44 18.99 -4.35 -4.34
N GLY A 45 20.16 -4.92 -4.07
CA GLY A 45 21.17 -5.23 -5.08
C GLY A 45 20.82 -6.37 -6.04
N ASP A 46 19.80 -7.18 -5.75
CA ASP A 46 19.39 -8.30 -6.62
C ASP A 46 18.69 -7.82 -7.90
N TYR A 47 18.21 -6.58 -7.91
CA TYR A 47 17.41 -6.00 -8.99
C TYR A 47 18.05 -4.68 -9.46
N PRO A 48 18.58 -4.61 -10.69
CA PRO A 48 19.29 -3.43 -11.18
C PRO A 48 18.40 -2.19 -11.33
N GLY A 49 17.13 -2.38 -11.69
CA GLY A 49 16.12 -1.32 -11.72
C GLY A 49 15.81 -0.80 -10.33
N LEU A 50 15.55 -1.70 -9.37
CA LEU A 50 15.36 -1.32 -7.96
C LEU A 50 16.57 -0.58 -7.41
N ARG A 51 17.78 -1.02 -7.71
CA ARG A 51 19.03 -0.38 -7.29
C ARG A 51 19.14 1.06 -7.79
N THR A 52 18.67 1.31 -9.02
CA THR A 52 18.65 2.64 -9.62
C THR A 52 17.62 3.55 -8.94
N LEU A 53 16.46 3.00 -8.58
CA LEU A 53 15.41 3.74 -7.87
C LEU A 53 15.79 4.03 -6.41
N ALA A 54 16.37 3.04 -5.73
CA ALA A 54 16.86 3.11 -4.35
C ALA A 54 18.31 3.60 -4.28
N TRP A 55 18.65 4.65 -5.04
CA TRP A 55 20.02 5.18 -5.11
C TRP A 55 20.55 5.68 -3.76
N GLN A 56 19.66 6.04 -2.82
CA GLN A 56 20.00 6.45 -1.45
C GLN A 56 20.29 5.28 -0.52
N THR A 57 19.99 4.05 -0.94
CA THR A 57 20.07 2.83 -0.13
C THR A 57 21.27 1.99 -0.58
N ASP A 58 21.99 1.37 0.34
CA ASP A 58 23.07 0.45 -0.02
C ASP A 58 22.52 -0.81 -0.71
N ALA A 59 23.32 -1.41 -1.61
CA ALA A 59 22.91 -2.60 -2.36
C ALA A 59 22.65 -3.81 -1.47
N GLY A 60 23.30 -3.89 -0.30
CA GLY A 60 23.13 -4.98 0.67
C GLY A 60 21.95 -4.80 1.63
N VAL A 61 21.20 -3.69 1.53
CA VAL A 61 20.03 -3.48 2.38
C VAL A 61 18.91 -4.39 1.93
N THR A 62 18.30 -5.04 2.91
CA THR A 62 17.12 -5.85 2.75
C THR A 62 15.89 -4.99 3.04
N ILE A 63 14.97 -4.91 2.08
CA ILE A 63 13.70 -4.19 2.20
C ILE A 63 12.54 -5.15 2.02
N THR A 64 11.37 -4.77 2.49
CA THR A 64 10.14 -5.55 2.27
C THR A 64 9.67 -5.45 0.82
N GLU A 65 8.93 -6.47 0.36
CA GLU A 65 8.32 -6.46 -0.97
C GLU A 65 7.34 -5.29 -1.17
N THR A 66 6.65 -4.85 -0.12
CA THR A 66 5.79 -3.65 -0.15
C THR A 66 6.59 -2.36 -0.30
N GLU A 67 7.74 -2.23 0.37
CA GLU A 67 8.66 -1.11 0.15
C GLU A 67 9.23 -1.12 -1.27
N ALA A 68 9.57 -2.30 -1.79
CA ALA A 68 10.03 -2.46 -3.17
C ALA A 68 8.96 -2.00 -4.17
N LEU A 69 7.70 -2.40 -3.98
CA LEU A 69 6.58 -1.94 -4.81
C LEU A 69 6.46 -0.41 -4.77
N ASN A 70 6.47 0.20 -3.59
CA ASN A 70 6.37 1.66 -3.44
C ASN A 70 7.49 2.40 -4.18
N LEU A 71 8.72 1.86 -4.14
CA LEU A 71 9.85 2.38 -4.91
C LEU A 71 9.59 2.29 -6.41
N TYR A 72 9.13 1.14 -6.90
CA TYR A 72 8.79 0.95 -8.31
C TYR A 72 7.68 1.89 -8.78
N GLU A 73 6.61 2.08 -8.01
CA GLU A 73 5.50 2.97 -8.37
C GLU A 73 5.96 4.43 -8.46
N ARG A 74 6.69 4.92 -7.45
CA ARG A 74 7.22 6.29 -7.43
C ARG A 74 8.27 6.53 -8.52
N GLY A 75 9.07 5.50 -8.77
CA GLY A 75 10.18 5.50 -9.70
C GLY A 75 9.80 5.17 -11.14
N TRP A 76 8.56 4.76 -11.40
CA TRP A 76 8.17 4.09 -12.64
C TRP A 76 8.55 4.87 -13.90
N ARG A 77 8.32 6.19 -13.89
CA ARG A 77 8.62 7.08 -15.02
C ARG A 77 10.12 7.32 -15.26
N HIS A 78 10.97 7.07 -14.25
CA HIS A 78 12.42 7.22 -14.31
C HIS A 78 13.14 5.88 -14.49
N LEU A 79 12.42 4.77 -14.33
CA LEU A 79 12.93 3.43 -14.52
C LEU A 79 13.18 3.20 -16.01
N ASN A 80 14.40 2.77 -16.35
CA ASN A 80 14.71 2.36 -17.71
C ASN A 80 14.12 0.96 -17.98
N GLN A 81 12.96 0.91 -18.62
CA GLN A 81 12.26 -0.33 -18.92
C GLN A 81 13.02 -1.26 -19.87
N GLU A 82 13.93 -0.73 -20.70
CA GLU A 82 14.77 -1.52 -21.59
C GLU A 82 15.89 -2.25 -20.84
N ALA A 83 16.28 -1.75 -19.66
CA ALA A 83 17.31 -2.37 -18.82
C ALA A 83 16.75 -3.43 -17.85
N LEU A 84 15.41 -3.58 -17.79
CA LEU A 84 14.76 -4.56 -16.92
C LEU A 84 14.99 -5.98 -17.44
N THR A 85 15.58 -6.81 -16.58
CA THR A 85 15.71 -8.24 -16.85
C THR A 85 14.35 -8.94 -16.81
N ASP A 86 14.20 -10.07 -17.52
CA ASP A 86 12.93 -10.82 -17.51
C ASP A 86 12.53 -11.28 -16.10
N ARG A 87 13.52 -11.61 -15.26
CA ARG A 87 13.32 -11.94 -13.85
C ARG A 87 12.74 -10.75 -13.06
N GLU A 88 13.24 -9.55 -13.31
CA GLU A 88 12.78 -8.34 -12.63
C GLU A 88 11.37 -7.95 -13.05
N LYS A 89 11.02 -8.11 -14.33
CA LYS A 89 9.65 -7.91 -14.81
C LYS A 89 8.66 -8.88 -14.16
N ALA A 90 9.02 -10.16 -14.07
CA ALA A 90 8.20 -11.16 -13.38
C ALA A 90 8.04 -10.84 -11.89
N PHE A 91 9.09 -10.32 -11.25
CA PHE A 91 9.03 -9.87 -9.86
C PHE A 91 8.10 -8.66 -9.68
N ILE A 92 8.20 -7.64 -10.53
CA ILE A 92 7.30 -6.47 -10.49
C ILE A 92 5.84 -6.90 -10.68
N GLN A 93 5.57 -7.84 -11.60
CA GLN A 93 4.22 -8.38 -11.78
C GLN A 93 3.73 -9.12 -10.53
N HIS A 94 4.57 -9.97 -9.91
CA HIS A 94 4.24 -10.62 -8.65
C HIS A 94 3.90 -9.59 -7.55
N LEU A 95 4.67 -8.50 -7.44
CA LEU A 95 4.38 -7.45 -6.47
C LEU A 95 3.02 -6.78 -6.74
N ALA A 96 2.70 -6.53 -8.00
CA ALA A 96 1.42 -5.94 -8.40
C ALA A 96 0.23 -6.85 -8.06
N ASP A 97 0.35 -8.14 -8.36
CA ASP A 97 -0.69 -9.13 -8.12
C ASP A 97 -0.91 -9.36 -6.61
N THR A 98 0.17 -9.40 -5.83
CA THR A 98 0.14 -9.68 -4.39
C THR A 98 -0.29 -8.47 -3.56
N TYR A 99 0.17 -7.25 -3.90
CA TYR A 99 0.02 -6.08 -3.04
C TYR A 99 -0.83 -4.95 -3.62
N SER A 100 -1.02 -4.89 -4.94
CA SER A 100 -1.77 -3.82 -5.61
C SER A 100 -3.12 -4.28 -6.20
N ASN A 101 -3.61 -5.48 -5.82
CA ASN A 101 -4.80 -6.09 -6.41
C ASN A 101 -4.76 -6.18 -7.97
N GLY A 102 -3.56 -6.22 -8.57
CA GLY A 102 -3.36 -6.35 -10.02
C GLY A 102 -3.35 -5.04 -10.82
N GLU A 103 -3.36 -3.86 -10.19
CA GLU A 103 -3.25 -2.58 -10.89
C GLU A 103 -1.90 -1.90 -10.56
N LEU A 104 -0.93 -1.97 -11.47
CA LEU A 104 0.27 -1.12 -11.40
C LEU A 104 -0.14 0.31 -11.77
N LEU A 105 0.01 1.25 -10.84
CA LEU A 105 -0.40 2.64 -11.05
C LEU A 105 0.52 3.34 -12.08
N VAL A 106 -0.09 3.67 -13.22
CA VAL A 106 0.44 4.38 -14.41
C VAL A 106 0.78 5.85 -14.13
#